data_AF-A0AAX1QIN9-F1
#
_entry.id   AF-A0AAX1QIN9-F1
#
_cell.length_a   1.000
_cell.length_b   1.000
_cell.length_c   1.000
_cell.angle_alpha   90.00
_cell.angle_beta   90.00
_cell.angle_gamma   90.00
#
_symmetry.space_group_name_H-M   'P 1'
#
loop_
_entity.id
_entity.type
_entity.pdbx_description
1 polymer ?
#
loop_
_entity_poly.entity_id
_entity_poly.type
_entity_poly.pdbx_seq_one_letter_code
_entity_poly.pdbx_strand_id
1 'polypeptide(L)' 'AVPPFYCYRACDVKRIQEALDNGCGYDAPGSFAAWLSKQTPMHAYVMPGKRYDIGDINSYEYVKSVFLR' A
#
# COMPACT_ATOMS: atom_id res chain seq x y z
N ALA A 1 4.53 7.33 6.51
CA ALA A 1 4.92 5.92 6.29
C ALA A 1 4.97 5.68 4.80
N VAL A 2 6.03 5.09 4.24
CA VAL A 2 6.11 4.85 2.79
C VAL A 2 4.95 3.93 2.37
N PRO A 3 4.07 4.36 1.44
CA PRO A 3 3.00 3.50 0.96
C PRO A 3 3.58 2.22 0.36
N PRO A 4 3.14 1.03 0.81
CA PRO A 4 3.60 -0.22 0.23
C PRO A 4 3.03 -0.38 -1.19
N PHE A 5 3.72 -1.15 -2.03
CA PHE A 5 3.16 -1.63 -3.29
C PHE A 5 2.29 -2.85 -3.03
N TYR A 6 1.14 -2.92 -3.68
CA TYR A 6 0.25 -4.05 -3.65
C TYR A 6 0.18 -4.71 -5.02
N CYS A 7 0.40 -6.02 -5.08
CA CYS A 7 0.20 -6.83 -6.28
C CYS A 7 -0.91 -7.84 -6.00
N TYR A 8 -2.07 -7.65 -6.64
CA TYR A 8 -3.23 -8.54 -6.48
C TYR A 8 -3.41 -9.43 -7.70
N ARG A 9 -3.92 -10.64 -7.47
CA ARG A 9 -4.39 -11.48 -8.58
C ARG A 9 -5.67 -10.89 -9.14
N ALA A 10 -5.89 -11.04 -10.45
CA ALA A 10 -7.09 -10.54 -11.12
C ALA A 10 -8.40 -11.10 -10.51
N CYS A 11 -8.38 -12.32 -9.98
CA CYS A 11 -9.54 -12.91 -9.28
C CYS A 11 -9.84 -12.22 -7.95
N ASP A 12 -8.81 -11.80 -7.19
CA ASP A 12 -8.99 -11.16 -5.90
C ASP A 12 -9.51 -9.73 -6.06
N VAL A 13 -9.08 -9.00 -7.09
CA VAL A 13 -9.55 -7.63 -7.39
C VAL A 13 -11.07 -7.59 -7.62
N LYS A 14 -11.66 -8.66 -8.17
CA LYS A 14 -13.12 -8.75 -8.35
C LYS A 14 -13.89 -8.76 -7.03
N ARG A 15 -13.22 -9.01 -5.90
CA ARG A 15 -13.80 -9.06 -4.56
C ARG A 15 -13.81 -7.71 -3.84
N ILE A 16 -13.41 -6.62 -4.51
CA ILE A 16 -13.47 -5.28 -3.91
C ILE A 16 -14.89 -4.93 -3.47
N GLN A 17 -15.91 -5.22 -4.29
CA GLN A 17 -17.30 -4.95 -3.91
C GLN A 17 -17.71 -5.74 -2.66
N GLU A 18 -17.40 -7.04 -2.62
CA GLU A 18 -17.61 -7.90 -1.45
C GLU A 18 -16.93 -7.34 -0.20
N ALA A 19 -15.71 -6.79 -0.33
CA ALA A 19 -15.01 -6.17 0.78
C ALA A 19 -15.73 -4.92 1.30
N LEU A 20 -16.19 -4.04 0.39
CA LEU A 20 -16.93 -2.83 0.75
C LEU A 20 -18.26 -3.16 1.43
N ASP A 21 -18.99 -4.15 0.92
CA ASP A 21 -20.25 -4.64 1.50
C ASP A 21 -20.04 -5.20 2.92
N ASN A 22 -18.85 -5.76 3.19
CA ASN A 22 -18.43 -6.21 4.52
C ASN A 22 -17.86 -5.10 5.43
N GLY A 23 -17.96 -3.83 5.03
CA GLY A 23 -17.50 -2.69 5.81
C GLY A 23 -15.99 -2.43 5.74
N CYS A 24 -15.30 -2.89 4.68
CA CYS A 24 -13.91 -2.53 4.45
C CYS A 24 -13.76 -1.01 4.23
N GLY A 25 -12.80 -0.40 4.92
CA GLY A 25 -12.49 1.03 4.72
C GLY A 25 -12.01 1.30 3.30
N TYR A 26 -12.41 2.44 2.73
CA TYR A 26 -12.13 2.80 1.33
C TYR A 26 -11.16 4.00 1.19
N ASP A 27 -10.71 4.57 2.30
CA ASP A 27 -9.81 5.74 2.33
C ASP A 27 -8.37 5.39 1.91
N ALA A 28 -7.98 4.12 2.04
CA ALA A 28 -6.64 3.66 1.67
C ALA A 28 -6.68 2.23 1.08
N PRO A 29 -5.84 1.93 0.07
CA PRO A 29 -5.77 0.60 -0.54
C PRO A 29 -5.32 -0.49 0.46
N GLY A 30 -4.63 -0.11 1.53
CA GLY A 30 -4.22 -1.03 2.59
C GLY A 30 -5.37 -1.67 3.36
N SER A 31 -6.54 -1.03 3.40
CA SER A 31 -7.74 -1.60 4.00
C SER A 31 -8.20 -2.85 3.25
N PHE A 32 -8.14 -2.82 1.91
CA PHE A 32 -8.46 -3.99 1.10
C PHE A 32 -7.45 -5.11 1.31
N ALA A 33 -6.15 -4.81 1.35
CA ALA A 33 -5.12 -5.82 1.66
C ALA A 33 -5.35 -6.47 3.04
N ALA A 34 -5.66 -5.67 4.06
CA ALA A 34 -5.95 -6.16 5.40
C ALA A 34 -7.19 -7.06 5.42
N TRP A 35 -8.26 -6.69 4.72
CA TRP A 35 -9.45 -7.52 4.60
C TRP A 35 -9.15 -8.82 3.81
N LEU A 36 -8.51 -8.72 2.65
CA LEU A 36 -8.20 -9.84 1.76
C LEU A 36 -7.31 -10.89 2.43
N SER A 37 -6.37 -10.46 3.28
CA SER A 37 -5.48 -11.35 4.04
C SER A 37 -6.22 -12.33 4.97
N LYS A 38 -7.48 -12.04 5.31
CA LYS A 38 -8.35 -12.95 6.09
C LYS A 38 -9.10 -13.96 5.21
N GLN A 39 -9.16 -13.72 3.91
CA GLN A 39 -9.97 -14.50 2.97
C GLN A 39 -9.15 -15.44 2.08
N THR A 40 -7.89 -15.11 1.84
CA THR A 40 -6.98 -15.91 1.02
C THR A 40 -5.56 -15.76 1.58
N PRO A 41 -4.68 -16.76 1.41
CA PRO A 41 -3.26 -16.58 1.65
C PRO A 41 -2.74 -15.35 0.92
N MET A 42 -2.08 -14.48 1.66
CA MET A 42 -1.44 -13.26 1.17
C MET A 42 0.00 -13.24 1.68
N HIS A 43 0.92 -12.77 0.85
CA HIS A 43 2.35 -12.78 1.16
C HIS A 43 2.88 -11.35 1.25
N ALA A 44 3.79 -11.12 2.19
CA ALA A 44 4.54 -9.89 2.29
C ALA A 44 5.96 -10.10 1.76
N TYR A 45 6.48 -9.13 1.01
CA TYR A 45 7.84 -9.16 0.49
C TYR A 45 8.62 -7.96 1.04
N VAL A 46 9.71 -8.26 1.76
CA VAL A 46 10.63 -7.23 2.25
C VAL A 46 11.45 -6.72 1.07
N MET A 47 11.00 -5.59 0.52
CA MET A 47 11.63 -5.07 -0.68
C MET A 47 13.02 -4.47 -0.37
N PRO A 48 14.06 -4.82 -1.14
CA PRO A 48 15.39 -4.26 -0.94
C PRO A 48 15.44 -2.76 -1.29
N GLY A 49 16.50 -2.09 -0.85
CA GLY A 49 16.76 -0.68 -1.10
C GLY A 49 16.09 0.29 -0.11
N LYS A 50 16.33 1.59 -0.33
CA LYS A 50 15.72 2.68 0.44
C LYS A 50 14.47 3.18 -0.28
N ARG A 51 13.44 3.51 0.48
CA ARG A 51 12.25 4.22 -0.01
C ARG A 51 12.03 5.43 0.85
N TYR A 52 11.66 6.53 0.22
CA TYR A 52 11.37 7.77 0.90
C TYR A 52 9.89 8.09 0.72
N ASP A 53 9.24 8.40 1.82
CA ASP A 53 7.90 8.95 1.82
C ASP A 53 8.05 10.44 1.51
N ILE A 54 7.36 10.93 0.48
CA ILE A 54 7.37 12.34 0.06
C ILE A 54 5.96 12.93 0.10
N GLY A 55 5.12 12.43 1.02
CA GLY A 55 3.72 12.84 1.17
C GLY A 55 3.53 14.26 1.71
N ASP A 56 4.59 14.95 2.12
CA ASP A 56 4.52 16.32 2.63
C ASP A 56 5.76 17.16 2.20
N ILE A 57 5.68 18.48 2.39
CA ILE A 57 6.73 19.40 1.94
C ILE A 57 8.07 19.20 2.65
N ASN A 58 8.05 18.84 3.94
CA ASN A 58 9.27 18.65 4.71
C ASN A 58 9.98 17.37 4.27
N SER A 59 9.22 16.30 4.06
CA SER A 59 9.76 15.02 3.57
C SER A 59 10.28 15.14 2.13
N TYR A 60 9.60 15.90 1.27
CA TYR A 60 10.09 16.24 -0.07
C TYR A 60 11.44 16.99 -0.04
N GLU A 61 11.53 18.10 0.70
CA GLU A 61 12.78 18.90 0.75
C GLU A 61 13.94 18.10 1.39
N TYR A 62 13.65 17.25 2.36
CA TYR A 62 14.63 16.31 2.91
C TYR A 62 15.19 15.39 1.81
N VAL A 63 14.32 14.71 1.06
CA VAL A 63 14.74 13.79 -0.02
C VAL A 63 15.53 14.53 -1.09
N LYS A 64 15.10 15.73 -1.45
CA LYS A 64 15.81 16.59 -2.39
C LYS A 64 17.24 16.88 -1.93
N SER A 65 17.47 17.13 -0.64
CA SER A 65 18.83 17.31 -0.08
C SER A 65 19.71 16.06 -0.13
N VAL A 66 19.11 14.86 -0.11
CA VAL A 66 19.83 13.58 -0.19
C VAL A 66 20.37 13.32 -1.60
N PHE A 67 19.65 13.76 -2.64
CA PHE A 67 19.95 13.45 -4.04
C PHE A 67 20.53 14.60 -4.87
N LEU A 68 20.51 15.84 -4.38
CA LEU A 68 21.14 17.00 -5.04
C LEU A 68 22.63 17.19 -4.67
N ARG A 69 23.31 16.12 -4.22
CA ARG A 69 24.76 16.11 -4.00
C ARG A 69 25.51 15.63 -5.23
#